data_AF-A0A061N707-F1
#
_entry.id   AF-A0A061N707-F1
#
_cell.length_a   1.000
_cell.length_b   1.000
_cell.length_c   1.000
_cell.angle_alpha   90.00
_cell.angle_beta   90.00
_cell.angle_gamma   90.00
#
_symmetry.space_group_name_H-M   'P 1'
#
loop_
_entity.id
_entity.type
_entity.pdbx_description
1 polymer ?
#
loop_
_entity_poly.entity_id
_entity_poly.type
_entity_poly.pdbx_seq_one_letter_code
_entity_poly.pdbx_strand_id
1 'polypeptide(L)'
;MQFIFDLDGTIVFNGKKMSTLIADELVALKEYGHDVTFASARGIRDMLPVIDERLHNVRLIGANGAVVWENQKLRRYVDIDHETFRTVTAILQDIDAPT
;
A
#
# COMPACT_ATOMS: atom_id res chain seq x y z
N MET A 1 19.32 3.89 4.69
CA MET A 1 18.84 2.50 4.72
C MET A 1 17.40 2.46 4.20
N GLN A 2 16.87 1.30 3.83
CA GLN A 2 15.47 1.14 3.43
C GLN A 2 14.63 0.72 4.64
N PHE A 3 13.57 1.48 4.95
CA PHE A 3 12.59 1.16 5.98
C PHE A 3 11.23 0.92 5.31
N ILE A 4 10.71 -0.30 5.44
CA ILE A 4 9.47 -0.72 4.81
C ILE A 4 8.46 -1.02 5.91
N PHE A 5 7.33 -0.31 5.89
CA PHE A 5 6.29 -0.46 6.89
C PHE A 5 5.01 -1.00 6.25
N ASP A 6 4.42 -2.00 6.89
CA ASP A 6 3.01 -2.29 6.71
C ASP A 6 2.16 -1.12 7.25
N LEU A 7 0.93 -0.96 6.76
CA LEU A 7 0.00 0.07 7.22
C LEU A 7 -0.93 -0.41 8.33
N ASP A 8 -1.90 -1.25 7.97
CA ASP A 8 -3.06 -1.57 8.80
C ASP A 8 -2.68 -2.46 9.99
N GLY A 9 -2.93 -1.98 11.21
CA GLY A 9 -2.54 -2.71 12.42
C GLY A 9 -1.07 -2.60 12.79
N THR A 10 -0.28 -1.85 11.99
CA THR A 10 1.14 -1.59 12.24
C THR A 10 1.38 -0.11 12.59
N ILE A 11 1.09 0.82 11.67
CA ILE A 11 1.27 2.27 11.88
C ILE A 11 -0.01 3.08 11.61
N VAL A 12 -1.02 2.45 11.01
CA VAL A 12 -2.37 2.98 10.82
C VAL A 12 -3.34 2.11 11.61
N PHE A 13 -4.18 2.75 12.43
CA PHE A 13 -5.10 2.06 13.33
C PHE A 13 -6.55 2.43 13.01
N ASN A 14 -7.42 1.42 12.94
CA ASN A 14 -8.86 1.56 12.65
C ASN A 14 -9.14 2.33 11.35
N GLY A 15 -8.28 2.22 10.35
CA GLY A 15 -8.38 2.93 9.07
C GLY A 15 -8.34 4.46 9.19
N LYS A 16 -7.93 5.01 10.33
CA LYS A 16 -7.78 6.45 10.54
C LYS A 16 -6.46 6.94 9.97
N LYS A 17 -6.37 8.25 9.72
CA LYS A 17 -5.11 8.88 9.33
C LYS A 17 -4.02 8.59 10.38
N MET A 18 -2.82 8.28 9.89
CA MET A 18 -1.61 8.09 10.68
C MET A 18 -1.44 9.25 11.67
N SER A 19 -1.01 8.93 12.89
CA SER A 19 -0.79 9.95 13.91
C SER A 19 0.35 10.89 13.49
N THR A 20 0.26 12.15 13.93
CA THR A 20 1.30 13.14 13.65
C THR A 20 2.65 12.72 14.23
N LEU A 21 2.66 12.11 15.42
CA LEU A 21 3.89 11.59 16.04
C LEU A 21 4.61 10.59 15.14
N ILE A 22 3.89 9.60 14.58
CA ILE A 22 4.50 8.62 13.67
C ILE A 22 4.96 9.32 12.39
N ALA A 23 4.12 10.19 11.83
CA ALA A 23 4.47 10.91 10.61
C ALA A 23 5.74 11.77 10.77
N ASP A 24 5.90 12.44 11.90
CA ASP A 24 7.06 13.29 12.20
C ASP A 24 8.35 12.46 12.29
N GLU A 25 8.32 11.31 12.95
CA GLU A 25 9.47 10.40 13.01
C GLU A 25 9.84 9.83 11.63
N LEU A 26 8.84 9.49 10.80
CA LEU A 26 9.08 8.99 9.45
C LEU A 26 9.61 10.09 8.51
N VAL A 27 9.19 11.33 8.69
CA VAL A 27 9.76 12.49 7.99
C VAL A 27 11.21 12.70 8.41
N ALA A 28 11.51 12.65 9.71
CA ALA A 28 12.87 12.77 10.22
C ALA A 28 13.79 11.67 9.64
N LEU A 29 13.34 10.42 9.57
CA LEU A 29 14.10 9.34 8.91
C LEU A 29 14.48 9.70 7.47
N LYS A 30 13.58 10.30 6.70
CA LYS A 30 13.88 10.77 5.34
C LYS A 30 14.89 11.90 5.32
N GLU A 31 14.78 12.85 6.24
CA GLU A 31 15.73 13.97 6.37
C GLU A 31 17.15 13.49 6.73
N TYR A 32 17.25 12.39 7.48
CA TYR A 32 18.53 11.69 7.73
C TYR A 32 19.05 10.86 6.54
N GLY A 33 18.42 10.96 5.36
CA GLY A 33 18.85 10.28 4.15
C GLY A 33 18.46 8.79 4.11
N HIS A 34 17.39 8.41 4.80
CA HIS A 34 16.83 7.07 4.70
C HIS A 34 15.61 7.03 3.79
N ASP A 35 15.38 5.87 3.18
CA ASP A 35 14.24 5.66 2.30
C ASP A 35 13.10 5.03 3.10
N VAL A 36 11.96 5.70 3.13
CA VAL A 36 10.72 5.19 3.74
C VAL A 36 9.83 4.65 2.62
N THR A 37 9.31 3.45 2.80
CA THR A 37 8.37 2.80 1.87
C THR A 37 7.18 2.27 2.68
N PHE A 38 5.97 2.43 2.13
CA PHE A 38 4.78 1.82 2.69
C PHE A 38 4.34 0.64 1.84
N ALA A 39 4.01 -0.49 2.47
CA ALA A 39 3.45 -1.67 1.83
C ALA A 39 2.07 -1.97 2.43
N SER A 40 1.09 -2.34 1.62
CA SER A 40 -0.26 -2.64 2.11
C SER A 40 -1.06 -3.50 1.14
N ALA A 41 -2.04 -4.23 1.67
CA ALA A 41 -3.09 -4.87 0.88
C ALA A 41 -3.99 -3.85 0.16
N ARG A 42 -4.08 -2.61 0.68
CA ARG A 42 -4.86 -1.52 0.09
C ARG A 42 -4.38 -1.19 -1.33
N GLY A 43 -5.30 -0.71 -2.17
CA GLY A 43 -4.91 0.00 -3.39
C GLY A 43 -4.28 1.35 -3.06
N ILE A 44 -3.44 1.90 -3.97
CA ILE A 44 -2.73 3.19 -3.75
C ILE A 44 -3.70 4.30 -3.38
N ARG A 45 -4.86 4.38 -4.06
CA ARG A 45 -5.94 5.35 -3.78
C ARG A 45 -6.39 5.30 -2.32
N ASP A 46 -6.47 4.10 -1.74
CA ASP A 46 -7.02 3.89 -0.40
C ASP A 46 -5.93 3.99 0.70
N MET A 47 -4.65 4.01 0.31
CA MET A 47 -3.51 4.32 1.17
C MET A 47 -3.38 5.84 1.40
N LEU A 48 -3.55 6.66 0.36
CA LEU A 48 -3.29 8.10 0.42
C LEU A 48 -4.04 8.84 1.54
N PRO A 49 -5.34 8.60 1.80
CA PRO A 49 -6.06 9.31 2.85
C PRO A 49 -5.58 9.00 4.27
N VAL A 50 -4.92 7.84 4.47
CA VAL A 50 -4.43 7.43 5.79
C VAL A 50 -2.95 7.78 6.01
N ILE A 51 -2.20 8.13 4.96
CA ILE A 51 -0.81 8.54 5.06
C ILE A 51 -0.74 10.07 5.14
N ASP A 52 0.23 10.58 5.91
CA ASP A 52 0.53 12.02 5.94
C ASP A 52 0.97 12.52 4.56
N GLU A 53 0.44 13.66 4.13
CA GLU A 53 0.67 14.24 2.80
C GLU A 53 2.16 14.52 2.52
N ARG A 54 2.95 14.82 3.56
CA ARG A 54 4.41 14.99 3.46
C ARG A 54 5.12 13.74 2.96
N LEU A 55 4.48 12.58 3.10
CA LEU A 55 5.02 11.27 2.73
C LEU A 55 4.37 10.70 1.45
N HIS A 56 3.45 11.39 0.78
CA HIS A 56 2.80 10.88 -0.45
C HIS A 56 3.74 10.67 -1.63
N ASN A 57 4.90 11.32 -1.64
CA ASN A 57 5.91 11.17 -2.69
C ASN A 57 6.80 9.94 -2.52
N VAL A 58 6.75 9.26 -1.35
CA VAL A 58 7.56 8.06 -1.11
C VAL A 58 7.08 6.89 -1.96
N ARG A 59 7.83 5.78 -1.92
CA ARG A 59 7.40 4.55 -2.56
C ARG A 59 6.23 3.94 -1.79
N LEU A 60 5.16 3.64 -2.51
CA LEU A 60 3.95 2.98 -2.05
C LEU A 60 3.79 1.66 -2.81
N ILE A 61 3.73 0.56 -2.07
CA ILE A 61 3.50 -0.79 -2.56
C ILE A 61 2.09 -1.18 -2.17
N GLY A 62 1.18 -1.18 -3.13
CA GLY A 62 -0.24 -1.50 -2.94
C GLY A 62 -0.61 -2.87 -3.47
N ALA A 63 -1.87 -3.27 -3.22
CA ALA A 63 -2.46 -4.51 -3.70
C ALA A 63 -1.58 -5.74 -3.38
N ASN A 64 -1.05 -5.81 -2.16
CA ASN A 64 -0.14 -6.88 -1.70
C ASN A 64 1.10 -7.07 -2.59
N GLY A 65 1.63 -5.98 -3.16
CA GLY A 65 2.83 -6.02 -4.00
C GLY A 65 2.55 -6.00 -5.49
N ALA A 66 1.29 -6.11 -5.92
CA ALA A 66 0.93 -6.06 -7.32
C ALA A 66 1.09 -4.67 -7.94
N VAL A 67 1.16 -3.59 -7.15
CA VAL A 67 1.30 -2.22 -7.65
C VAL A 67 2.42 -1.49 -6.91
N VAL A 68 3.32 -0.84 -7.65
CA VAL A 68 4.37 0.04 -7.11
C VAL A 68 4.19 1.45 -7.67
N TRP A 69 4.02 2.40 -6.76
CA TRP A 69 3.85 3.82 -7.04
C TRP A 69 4.95 4.61 -6.34
N GLU A 70 5.59 5.55 -7.02
CA GLU A 70 6.72 6.29 -6.46
C GLU A 70 6.89 7.65 -7.14
N ASN A 71 7.15 8.70 -6.36
CA ASN A 71 7.21 10.08 -6.84
C ASN A 71 5.97 10.43 -7.67
N GLN A 72 4.80 10.07 -7.14
CA GLN A 72 3.49 10.33 -7.75
C GLN A 72 3.29 9.70 -9.14
N LYS A 73 3.99 8.60 -9.45
CA LYS A 73 3.88 7.90 -10.73
C LYS A 73 3.82 6.40 -10.53
N LEU A 74 3.04 5.73 -11.37
CA LEU A 74 3.06 4.27 -11.49
C LEU A 74 4.43 3.83 -12.01
N ARG A 75 5.08 2.93 -11.27
CA ARG A 75 6.38 2.35 -11.66
C ARG A 75 6.24 0.93 -12.18
N ARG A 76 5.38 0.15 -11.54
CA ARG A 76 5.13 -1.23 -11.91
C ARG A 76 3.72 -1.61 -11.51
N TYR A 77 3.11 -2.47 -12.30
CA TYR A 77 2.00 -3.26 -11.85
C TYR A 77 2.10 -4.68 -12.43
N VAL A 78 1.44 -5.62 -11.77
CA VAL A 78 1.18 -6.97 -12.28
C VAL A 78 -0.32 -7.15 -12.22
N ASP A 79 -0.92 -7.42 -13.37
CA ASP A 79 -2.32 -7.74 -13.48
C ASP A 79 -2.57 -9.24 -13.32
N ILE A 80 -3.84 -9.58 -13.14
CA ILE A 80 -4.31 -10.95 -13.22
C ILE A 80 -4.81 -11.12 -14.65
N ASP A 81 -4.22 -12.06 -15.39
CA ASP A 81 -4.64 -12.32 -16.75
C ASP A 81 -6.09 -12.86 -16.81
N HIS A 82 -6.72 -12.73 -17.98
CA HIS A 82 -8.11 -13.10 -18.18
C HIS A 82 -8.41 -14.57 -17.90
N GLU A 83 -7.47 -15.48 -18.12
CA GLU A 83 -7.68 -16.91 -17.89
C GLU A 83 -7.64 -17.22 -16.39
N THR A 84 -6.64 -16.71 -15.69
CA THR A 84 -6.52 -16.84 -14.23
C THR A 84 -7.75 -16.23 -13.54
N PHE A 85 -8.17 -15.02 -13.93
CA PHE A 85 -9.34 -14.37 -13.35
C PHE A 85 -10.62 -15.19 -13.54
N ARG A 86 -10.85 -15.75 -14.74
CA ARG A 86 -12.00 -16.61 -15.01
C ARG A 86 -11.97 -17.87 -14.15
N THR A 87 -10.82 -18.53 -14.05
CA THR A 87 -10.65 -19.75 -13.26
C THR A 87 -10.95 -19.49 -11.78
N VAL A 88 -10.38 -18.44 -11.20
CA VAL A 88 -10.64 -18.07 -9.79
C VAL A 88 -12.12 -17.77 -9.57
N THR A 89 -12.76 -17.01 -10.48
CA THR A 89 -14.19 -16.68 -10.37
C THR A 89 -15.07 -17.93 -10.45
N ALA A 90 -14.76 -18.86 -11.35
CA ALA A 90 -15.50 -20.12 -11.47
C ALA A 90 -15.39 -20.97 -10.20
N ILE A 91 -14.19 -21.04 -9.59
CA ILE A 91 -13.98 -21.75 -8.31
C ILE A 91 -14.80 -21.10 -7.19
N LEU A 92 -14.82 -19.76 -7.09
CA LEU A 92 -15.60 -19.04 -6.07
C LEU A 92 -17.11 -19.33 -6.19
N GLN A 93 -17.62 -19.43 -7.42
CA GLN A 93 -19.03 -19.78 -7.67
C GLN A 93 -19.35 -21.23 -7.28
N ASP A 94 -18.43 -22.17 -7.54
CA ASP A 94 -18.63 -23.60 -7.21
C ASP A 94 -18.71 -23.84 -5.70
N ILE A 95 -17.94 -23.08 -4.92
CA ILE A 95 -17.91 -23.20 -3.46
C ILE A 95 -18.95 -22.33 -2.74
N ASP A 96 -19.86 -21.67 -3.48
CA ASP A 96 -20.85 -20.71 -2.97
C ASP A 96 -20.20 -19.61 -2.09
N ALA A 97 -18.97 -19.21 -2.44
CA ALA A 97 -18.28 -18.15 -1.74
C ALA A 97 -18.96 -16.80 -2.05
N PRO A 98 -19.17 -15.93 -1.06
CA PRO A 98 -19.72 -14.61 -1.31
C PRO A 98 -18.79 -13.83 -2.25
N THR A 99 -19.34 -13.38 -3.38
CA THR A 99 -18.71 -12.44 -4.32
C THR A 99 -18.77 -11.01 -3.79
#